data_AF-A0A7L0PW57-F1
#
_entry.id   AF-A0A7L0PW57-F1
#
_cell.length_a   1.000
_cell.length_b   1.000
_cell.length_c   1.000
_cell.angle_alpha   90.00
_cell.angle_beta   90.00
_cell.angle_gamma   90.00
#
_symmetry.space_group_name_H-M   'P 1'
#
loop_
_entity.id
_entity.type
_entity.pdbx_description
1 polymer ?
#
loop_
_entity_poly.entity_id
_entity_poly.type
_entity_poly.pdbx_seq_one_letter_code
_entity_poly.pdbx_strand_id
1 'polypeptide(L)'
;SFIIEERSFMPCEDLLYGRMSFKGFNPEIEKLMIQMNSRCKEEEIEVDDKMEADVSDEEMARRYETLVGTIGKKFLRKRDQRVLQDEDEDGNSNTRPSKKAKKKFLKPQD
;
A
#
# COMPACT_ATOMS: atom_id res chain seq x y z
N SER A 1 -22.09 55.97 -20.09
CA SER A 1 -22.25 54.53 -19.80
C SER A 1 -21.76 53.75 -21.00
N PHE A 2 -20.87 52.77 -20.80
CA PHE A 2 -20.41 51.86 -21.85
C PHE A 2 -21.10 50.51 -21.65
N ILE A 3 -21.61 49.93 -22.74
CA ILE A 3 -22.20 48.59 -22.76
C ILE A 3 -21.21 47.70 -23.51
N ILE A 4 -20.90 46.56 -22.91
CA ILE A 4 -20.03 45.54 -23.51
C ILE A 4 -20.95 44.41 -23.96
N GLU A 5 -20.97 44.15 -25.27
CA GLU A 5 -21.72 43.03 -25.85
C GLU A 5 -20.80 41.82 -25.96
N GLU A 6 -21.15 40.75 -25.25
CA GLU A 6 -20.42 39.49 -25.27
C GLU A 6 -21.29 38.40 -25.89
N ARG A 7 -20.72 37.63 -26.83
CA ARG A 7 -21.44 36.55 -27.54
C ARG A 7 -21.42 35.22 -26.79
N SER A 8 -20.57 35.11 -25.78
CA SER A 8 -20.40 33.90 -25.00
C SER A 8 -21.35 33.91 -23.80
N PHE A 9 -22.01 32.78 -23.56
CA PHE A 9 -22.81 32.58 -22.34
C PHE A 9 -21.97 32.08 -21.15
N MET A 10 -20.71 31.69 -21.38
CA MET A 10 -19.79 31.22 -20.34
C MET A 10 -19.65 32.18 -19.13
N PRO A 11 -19.68 33.52 -19.28
CA PRO A 11 -19.59 34.44 -18.15
C PRO A 11 -20.93 34.63 -17.40
N CYS A 12 -22.04 34.26 -18.04
CA CYS A 12 -23.39 34.49 -17.52
C CYS A 12 -24.01 33.21 -16.93
N GLU A 13 -23.54 32.04 -17.35
CA GLU A 13 -24.04 30.75 -16.89
C GLU A 13 -22.92 29.96 -16.19
N ASP A 14 -23.21 29.45 -14.98
CA ASP A 14 -22.31 28.58 -14.20
C ASP A 14 -22.25 27.16 -14.79
N LEU A 15 -21.76 27.07 -16.03
CA LEU A 15 -21.71 25.83 -16.80
C LEU A 15 -20.67 24.85 -16.24
N LEU A 16 -21.10 23.59 -16.07
CA LEU A 16 -20.22 22.49 -15.70
C LEU A 16 -19.37 22.02 -16.90
N TYR A 17 -18.28 21.34 -16.60
CA TYR A 17 -17.42 20.67 -17.56
C TYR A 17 -18.18 19.60 -18.35
N GLY A 18 -18.20 19.74 -19.68
CA GLY A 18 -19.07 18.95 -20.55
C GLY A 18 -18.72 17.48 -20.73
N ARG A 19 -17.48 17.04 -20.43
CA ARG A 19 -17.14 15.61 -20.48
C ARG A 19 -17.41 14.97 -19.12
N MET A 20 -18.39 14.09 -19.08
CA MET A 20 -18.84 13.41 -17.86
C MET A 20 -18.82 11.91 -18.09
N SER A 21 -18.45 11.18 -17.05
CA SER A 21 -18.57 9.72 -16.98
C SER A 21 -19.17 9.38 -15.62
N PHE A 22 -19.81 8.22 -15.54
CA PHE A 22 -20.52 7.80 -14.33
C PHE A 22 -20.37 6.29 -14.16
N LYS A 23 -20.45 5.84 -12.91
CA LYS A 23 -20.52 4.43 -12.53
C LYS A 23 -19.30 3.61 -12.97
N GLY A 24 -18.12 4.23 -12.97
CA GLY A 24 -16.84 3.60 -13.30
C GLY A 24 -16.64 3.32 -14.78
N PHE A 25 -17.44 3.91 -15.67
CA PHE A 25 -17.34 3.64 -17.12
C PHE A 25 -16.03 4.18 -17.71
N ASN A 26 -15.55 5.29 -17.17
CA ASN A 26 -14.22 5.82 -17.46
C ASN A 26 -13.67 6.58 -16.25
N PRO A 27 -12.86 5.93 -15.40
CA PRO A 27 -12.32 6.53 -14.17
C PRO A 27 -11.49 7.80 -14.42
N GLU A 28 -10.80 7.89 -15.56
CA GLU A 28 -10.02 9.08 -15.90
C GLU A 28 -10.92 10.29 -16.16
N ILE A 29 -12.05 10.07 -16.85
CA ILE A 29 -13.03 11.13 -17.12
C ILE A 29 -13.82 11.50 -15.87
N GLU A 30 -14.13 10.54 -15.00
CA GLU A 30 -14.75 10.81 -13.70
C GLU A 30 -13.86 11.72 -12.83
N LYS A 31 -12.56 11.39 -12.74
CA LYS A 31 -11.59 12.21 -12.02
C LYS A 31 -11.44 13.62 -12.64
N LEU A 32 -11.39 13.70 -13.97
CA LEU A 32 -11.32 14.98 -14.68
C LEU A 32 -12.58 15.83 -14.46
N MET A 33 -13.76 15.22 -14.52
CA MET A 33 -15.04 15.87 -14.26
C MET A 33 -15.06 16.48 -12.86
N ILE A 34 -14.64 15.73 -11.84
CA ILE A 34 -14.55 16.20 -10.46
C ILE A 34 -13.59 17.38 -10.35
N GLN A 35 -12.39 17.27 -10.91
CA GLN A 35 -11.35 18.31 -10.83
C GLN A 35 -11.74 19.62 -11.54
N MET A 36 -12.45 19.54 -12.66
CA MET A 36 -12.84 20.74 -13.41
C MET A 36 -14.07 21.43 -12.81
N ASN A 37 -14.97 20.67 -12.18
CA ASN A 37 -16.18 21.18 -11.57
C ASN A 37 -16.00 21.63 -10.10
N SER A 38 -14.96 21.17 -9.41
CA SER A 38 -14.67 21.55 -8.01
C SER A 38 -14.41 23.05 -7.84
N ARG A 39 -13.98 23.74 -8.90
CA ARG A 39 -13.85 25.20 -8.88
C ARG A 39 -15.18 25.94 -8.72
N CYS A 40 -16.30 25.28 -9.07
CA CYS A 40 -17.64 25.85 -8.98
C CYS A 40 -18.43 25.34 -7.76
N LYS A 41 -18.02 24.22 -7.14
CA LYS A 41 -18.71 23.63 -5.99
C LYS A 41 -17.69 23.07 -5.00
N GLU A 42 -17.56 23.76 -3.87
CA GLU A 42 -16.80 23.34 -2.68
C GLU A 42 -17.47 22.17 -1.94
N GLU A 43 -18.63 21.70 -2.42
CA GLU A 43 -19.42 20.67 -1.76
C GLU A 43 -19.05 19.27 -2.28
N GLU A 44 -18.56 18.46 -1.35
CA GLU A 44 -18.71 17.00 -1.32
C GLU A 44 -17.89 16.21 -2.35
N ILE A 45 -16.57 16.41 -2.33
CA ILE A 45 -15.63 15.44 -2.90
C ILE A 45 -15.03 14.66 -1.73
N GLU A 46 -15.87 13.87 -1.06
CA GLU A 46 -15.41 12.62 -0.46
C GLU A 46 -15.17 11.64 -1.62
N VAL A 47 -14.17 11.90 -2.46
CA VAL A 47 -13.56 10.79 -3.17
C VAL A 47 -12.94 9.98 -2.06
N ASP A 48 -13.52 8.82 -1.84
CA ASP A 48 -12.96 7.74 -1.05
C ASP A 48 -11.63 7.32 -1.71
N ASP A 49 -10.62 8.19 -1.59
CA ASP A 49 -9.21 7.95 -1.92
C ASP A 49 -8.58 7.02 -0.87
N LYS A 50 -9.41 6.30 -0.11
CA LYS A 50 -9.01 5.06 0.52
C LYS A 50 -8.86 4.04 -0.61
N MET A 51 -7.71 4.10 -1.28
CA MET A 51 -7.19 2.93 -1.98
C MET A 51 -7.38 1.75 -1.02
N GLU A 52 -8.26 0.82 -1.37
CA GLU A 52 -8.48 -0.40 -0.59
C GLU A 52 -7.15 -1.14 -0.58
N ALA A 53 -6.37 -0.93 0.48
CA ALA A 53 -5.16 -1.69 0.70
C ALA A 53 -5.62 -3.06 1.20
N ASP A 54 -5.30 -4.10 0.43
CA ASP A 54 -5.56 -5.50 0.82
C ASP A 54 -4.90 -5.87 2.16
N VAL A 55 -3.91 -5.06 2.60
CA VAL A 55 -3.14 -5.27 3.83
C VAL A 55 -3.03 -3.95 4.59
N SER A 56 -3.41 -3.96 5.87
CA SER A 56 -3.22 -2.81 6.76
C SER A 56 -1.74 -2.61 7.14
N ASP A 57 -1.33 -1.37 7.43
CA ASP A 57 0.02 -1.06 7.92
C ASP A 57 0.39 -1.86 9.18
N GLU A 58 -0.60 -2.12 10.06
CA GLU A 58 -0.40 -2.93 11.25
C GLU A 58 -0.09 -4.39 10.92
N GLU A 59 -0.83 -4.99 9.97
CA GLU A 59 -0.57 -6.35 9.51
C GLU A 59 0.79 -6.47 8.82
N MET A 60 1.13 -5.46 8.01
CA MET A 60 2.43 -5.37 7.36
C MET A 60 3.56 -5.33 8.41
N ALA A 61 3.43 -4.52 9.46
CA ALA A 61 4.41 -4.41 10.54
C ALA A 61 4.61 -5.73 11.30
N ARG A 62 3.52 -6.44 11.65
CA ARG A 62 3.60 -7.74 12.34
C ARG A 62 4.35 -8.80 11.51
N ARG A 63 4.20 -8.78 10.19
CA ARG A 63 4.93 -9.70 9.30
C ARG A 63 6.43 -9.34 9.20
N TYR A 64 6.76 -8.05 9.19
CA TYR A 64 8.16 -7.59 9.14
C TYR A 64 8.93 -7.89 10.44
N GLU A 65 8.29 -7.86 11.61
CA GLU A 65 8.93 -8.18 12.90
C GLU A 65 9.64 -9.55 12.89
N THR A 66 8.96 -10.60 12.41
CA THR A 66 9.50 -11.97 12.38
C THR A 66 10.42 -12.23 11.19
N LEU A 67 10.14 -11.60 10.04
CA LEU A 67 10.89 -11.85 8.80
C LEU A 67 12.25 -11.14 8.77
N VAL A 68 12.33 -9.89 9.24
CA VAL A 68 13.58 -9.10 9.20
C VAL A 68 14.62 -9.68 10.15
N GLY A 69 14.22 -10.15 11.34
CA GLY A 69 15.12 -10.81 12.29
C GLY A 69 15.72 -12.11 11.74
N THR A 70 14.96 -12.90 10.98
CA THR A 70 15.45 -14.16 10.40
C THR A 70 16.24 -13.95 9.10
N ILE A 71 15.90 -12.95 8.29
CA ILE A 71 16.64 -12.61 7.07
C ILE A 71 17.99 -12.00 7.41
N GLY A 72 18.07 -11.09 8.38
CA GLY A 72 19.34 -10.52 8.83
C GLY A 72 20.35 -11.61 9.21
N LYS A 73 19.90 -12.63 9.96
CA LYS A 73 20.72 -13.78 10.37
C LYS A 73 21.32 -14.58 9.19
N LYS A 74 20.72 -14.56 8.00
CA LYS A 74 21.24 -15.26 6.79
C LYS A 74 22.40 -14.53 6.10
N PHE A 75 22.52 -13.22 6.30
CA PHE A 75 23.53 -12.37 5.66
C PHE A 75 24.61 -11.86 6.62
N LEU A 76 24.53 -12.22 7.91
CA LEU A 76 25.60 -11.93 8.87
C LEU A 76 26.92 -12.59 8.47
N ARG A 77 28.02 -11.87 8.66
CA ARG A 77 29.36 -12.45 8.47
C ARG A 77 29.61 -13.47 9.58
N LYS A 78 30.42 -14.50 9.29
CA LYS A 78 30.76 -15.59 10.23
C LYS A 78 31.31 -15.13 11.60
N ARG A 79 31.84 -13.91 11.70
CA ARG A 79 32.31 -13.32 12.96
C ARG A 79 31.15 -12.84 13.84
N ASP A 80 30.14 -12.23 13.23
CA ASP A 80 29.01 -11.60 13.92
C ASP A 80 27.94 -12.63 14.32
N GLN A 81 27.92 -13.77 13.62
CA GLN A 81 27.02 -14.89 13.93
C GLN A 81 27.28 -15.58 15.27
N ARG A 82 28.50 -15.45 15.83
CA ARG A 82 28.85 -16.03 17.14
C ARG A 82 28.30 -15.22 18.30
N VAL A 83 28.19 -13.90 18.13
CA VAL A 83 27.77 -12.96 19.19
C VAL A 83 26.29 -13.12 19.53
N LEU A 84 25.43 -13.40 18.54
CA LEU A 84 23.99 -13.58 18.74
C LEU A 84 23.58 -14.96 19.26
N GLN A 85 24.52 -15.89 19.39
CA GLN A 85 24.23 -17.25 19.86
C GLN A 85 24.18 -17.33 21.40
N ASP A 86 24.76 -16.33 22.07
CA ASP A 86 24.86 -16.26 23.53
C ASP A 86 23.68 -15.48 24.18
N GLU A 87 22.88 -14.74 23.41
CA GLU A 87 21.77 -13.91 23.93
C GLU A 87 20.38 -14.58 23.86
N ASP A 88 20.21 -15.64 23.07
CA ASP A 88 18.91 -16.34 22.89
C ASP A 88 18.75 -17.56 23.85
N GLU A 89 19.63 -17.76 24.85
CA GLU A 89 19.63 -18.93 25.77
C GLU A 89 18.88 -18.66 27.10
N ASP A 90 17.65 -18.14 27.04
CA ASP A 90 16.68 -18.28 28.15
C ASP A 90 15.35 -18.81 27.61
N GLY A 91 15.31 -20.13 27.42
CA GLY A 91 14.18 -20.80 26.77
C GLY A 91 14.40 -22.30 26.63
N ASN A 92 14.59 -22.99 27.76
CA ASN A 92 14.36 -24.43 27.98
C ASN A 92 14.32 -25.34 26.73
N SER A 93 15.46 -25.87 26.30
CA SER A 93 15.51 -27.22 25.73
C SER A 93 16.92 -27.82 25.89
N ASN A 94 17.01 -28.77 26.81
CA ASN A 94 18.22 -29.51 27.11
C ASN A 94 18.50 -30.54 26.00
N THR A 95 18.93 -30.09 24.82
CA THR A 95 19.44 -30.99 23.76
C THR A 95 20.58 -30.32 22.98
N ARG A 96 21.82 -30.62 23.38
CA ARG A 96 23.00 -30.39 22.54
C ARG A 96 22.74 -31.00 21.15
N PRO A 97 23.00 -30.30 20.02
CA PRO A 97 22.70 -30.84 18.71
C PRO A 97 23.70 -31.96 18.39
N SER A 98 23.31 -33.20 18.66
CA SER A 98 23.99 -34.35 18.09
C SER A 98 23.92 -34.22 16.56
N LYS A 99 25.05 -34.54 15.91
CA LYS A 99 25.33 -34.39 14.48
C LYS A 99 24.06 -34.52 13.63
N LYS A 100 23.52 -33.40 13.13
CA LYS A 100 22.24 -33.39 12.40
C LYS A 100 22.37 -34.29 11.16
N ALA A 101 21.60 -35.39 11.15
CA ALA A 101 21.47 -36.24 9.98
C ALA A 101 21.01 -35.39 8.79
N LYS A 102 21.63 -35.59 7.62
CA LYS A 102 21.30 -34.85 6.39
C LYS A 102 19.84 -35.14 6.02
N LYS A 103 18.96 -34.16 6.26
CA LYS A 103 17.56 -34.23 5.83
C LYS A 103 17.55 -34.28 4.30
N LYS A 104 17.18 -35.44 3.75
CA LYS A 104 16.94 -35.62 2.31
C LYS A 104 15.50 -35.21 2.02
N PHE A 105 15.26 -34.68 0.82
CA PHE A 105 13.92 -34.30 0.37
C PHE A 105 13.05 -35.57 0.28
N LEU A 106 11.98 -35.64 1.08
CA LEU A 106 10.97 -36.69 0.95
C LEU A 106 9.88 -36.20 0.00
N LYS A 107 9.52 -37.04 -0.97
CA LYS A 107 8.38 -36.75 -1.84
C LYS A 107 7.07 -36.87 -1.04
N PRO A 108 6.07 -36.00 -1.29
CA PRO A 108 4.73 -36.13 -0.73
C PRO A 108 4.12 -37.49 -1.08
N GLN A 109 3.25 -38.00 -0.22
CA GLN A 109 2.44 -39.18 -0.55
C GLN A 109 1.19 -38.72 -1.31
N ASP A 110 0.78 -39.51 -2.30
CA ASP A 110 -0.44 -39.35 -3.08
C ASP A 110 -1.70 -39.65 -2.24
#